data_AF-A0AAD8QKF6-F1
#
_entry.id   AF-A0AAD8QKF6-F1
#
_cell.length_a   1.000
_cell.length_b   1.000
_cell.length_c   1.000
_cell.angle_alpha   90.00
_cell.angle_beta   90.00
_cell.angle_gamma   90.00
#
_symmetry.space_group_name_H-M   'P 1'
#
loop_
_entity.id
_entity.type
_entity.pdbx_description
1 polymer ?
#
loop_
_entity_poly.entity_id
_entity_poly.type
_entity_poly.pdbx_seq_one_letter_code
_entity_poly.pdbx_strand_id
1 'polypeptide(L)'
;MGNPGLCAASERLRAAPERQISSGPEGPRHVYVFQREYATVDPARVELVGTDEMTTCVGVAVRNNNTGMTSVSHMDFPKIVEGGFRQMLELLGSPDWWFR
;
A
#
# COMPACT_ATOMS: atom_id res chain seq x y z
N MET A 1 5.33 25.04 -9.73
CA MET A 1 3.89 24.77 -9.90
C MET A 1 3.68 23.28 -9.77
N GLY A 2 2.77 22.82 -8.90
CA GLY A 2 2.50 21.40 -8.68
C GLY A 2 1.66 20.78 -9.80
N ASN A 3 1.72 19.45 -9.95
CA ASN A 3 0.85 18.71 -10.86
C ASN A 3 -0.61 18.78 -10.35
N PRO A 4 -1.58 19.29 -11.14
CA PRO A 4 -2.96 19.48 -10.69
C PRO A 4 -3.63 18.17 -10.22
N GLY A 5 -3.34 17.05 -10.89
CA GLY A 5 -3.87 15.74 -10.53
C GLY A 5 -3.37 15.26 -9.17
N LEU A 6 -2.09 15.48 -8.86
CA LEU A 6 -1.51 15.16 -7.55
C LEU A 6 -2.08 16.05 -6.44
N CYS A 7 -2.23 17.35 -6.69
CA CYS A 7 -2.87 18.26 -5.74
C CYS A 7 -4.30 17.81 -5.43
N ALA A 8 -5.12 17.53 -6.46
CA ALA A 8 -6.49 17.06 -6.28
C ALA A 8 -6.57 15.68 -5.58
N ALA A 9 -5.62 14.78 -5.80
CA ALA A 9 -5.55 13.51 -5.08
C ALA A 9 -5.20 13.72 -3.60
N SER A 10 -4.24 14.59 -3.30
CA SER A 10 -3.84 14.93 -1.93
C SER A 10 -4.98 15.57 -1.13
N GLU A 11 -5.70 16.52 -1.72
CA GLU A 11 -6.86 17.16 -1.08
C GLU A 11 -7.98 16.16 -0.80
N ARG A 12 -8.27 15.26 -1.75
CA ARG A 12 -9.26 14.19 -1.53
C ARG A 12 -8.85 13.23 -0.42
N LEU A 13 -7.58 12.87 -0.33
CA LEU A 13 -7.07 12.01 0.73
C LEU A 13 -7.19 12.69 2.10
N ARG A 14 -6.86 13.99 2.20
CA ARG A 14 -6.99 14.78 3.44
C ARG A 14 -8.44 14.96 3.88
N ALA A 15 -9.37 15.11 2.93
CA ALA A 15 -10.79 15.31 3.22
C ALA A 15 -11.56 14.00 3.52
N ALA A 16 -10.96 12.84 3.25
CA ALA A 16 -11.60 11.56 3.49
C ALA A 16 -11.80 11.35 5.01
N PRO A 17 -13.02 11.00 5.48
CA PRO A 17 -13.24 10.69 6.88
C PRO A 17 -12.49 9.43 7.29
N GLU A 18 -11.99 9.41 8.51
CA GLU A 18 -11.43 8.20 9.11
C GLU A 18 -12.50 7.12 9.20
N ARG A 19 -12.10 5.87 8.94
CA ARG A 19 -12.97 4.69 9.05
C ARG A 19 -12.33 3.70 10.01
N GLN A 20 -13.02 3.42 11.11
CA GLN A 20 -12.63 2.34 11.98
C GLN A 20 -12.88 0.99 11.29
N ILE A 21 -11.84 0.19 11.14
CA ILE A 21 -11.95 -1.17 10.60
C ILE A 21 -12.02 -2.14 11.77
N SER A 22 -13.16 -2.85 11.89
CA SER A 22 -13.33 -3.85 12.93
C SER A 22 -12.61 -5.15 12.57
N SER A 23 -11.91 -5.72 13.56
CA SER A 23 -11.41 -7.08 13.50
C SER A 23 -12.47 -8.07 13.98
N GLY A 24 -12.81 -9.05 13.16
CA GLY A 24 -13.75 -10.11 13.55
C GLY A 24 -14.30 -10.91 12.37
N PRO A 25 -15.08 -11.97 12.62
CA PRO A 25 -15.63 -12.85 11.58
C PRO A 25 -16.53 -12.14 10.56
N GLU A 26 -17.18 -11.06 10.98
CA GLU A 26 -18.06 -10.22 10.15
C GLU A 26 -17.32 -9.02 9.52
N GLY A 27 -16.05 -8.80 9.89
CA GLY A 27 -15.22 -7.74 9.35
C GLY A 27 -14.56 -8.13 8.02
N PRO A 28 -14.03 -7.15 7.26
CA PRO A 28 -13.31 -7.45 6.04
C PRO A 28 -12.07 -8.30 6.36
N ARG A 29 -11.76 -9.28 5.49
CA ARG A 29 -10.48 -9.99 5.55
C ARG A 29 -9.37 -8.98 5.28
N HIS A 30 -8.68 -8.53 6.33
CA HIS A 30 -7.69 -7.48 6.22
C HIS A 30 -6.30 -7.93 6.67
N VAL A 31 -5.30 -7.27 6.10
CA VAL A 31 -3.90 -7.37 6.51
C VAL A 31 -3.48 -6.02 7.07
N TYR A 32 -3.09 -6.01 8.34
CA TYR A 32 -2.50 -4.85 9.00
C TYR A 32 -0.98 -4.97 8.94
N VAL A 33 -0.29 -3.90 8.53
CA VAL A 33 1.16 -3.84 8.33
C VAL A 33 1.79 -3.00 9.43
N PHE A 34 2.71 -3.57 10.21
CA PHE A 34 3.40 -2.82 11.26
C PHE A 34 4.53 -1.96 10.69
N GLN A 35 5.01 -1.03 11.52
CA GLN A 35 6.20 -0.23 11.22
C GLN A 35 7.38 -1.13 10.83
N ARG A 36 8.08 -0.78 9.74
CA ARG A 36 9.18 -1.52 9.10
C ARG A 36 8.79 -2.80 8.36
N GLU A 37 7.50 -3.04 8.15
CA GLU A 37 7.01 -4.17 7.37
C GLU A 37 6.43 -3.72 6.02
N TYR A 38 6.27 -4.71 5.13
CA TYR A 38 5.48 -4.59 3.93
C TYR A 38 4.66 -5.87 3.72
N ALA A 39 3.54 -5.75 3.01
CA ALA A 39 2.72 -6.88 2.59
C ALA A 39 2.27 -6.70 1.14
N THR A 40 2.43 -7.74 0.33
CA THR A 40 1.83 -7.83 -1.00
C THR A 40 0.65 -8.80 -0.94
N VAL A 41 -0.54 -8.32 -1.30
CA VAL A 41 -1.79 -9.05 -1.14
C VAL A 41 -2.49 -9.31 -2.48
N ASP A 42 -3.12 -10.48 -2.56
CA ASP A 42 -4.01 -10.89 -3.65
C ASP A 42 -5.44 -10.46 -3.32
N PRO A 43 -6.10 -9.65 -4.18
CA PRO A 43 -7.48 -9.21 -3.98
C PRO A 43 -8.49 -10.38 -3.91
N ALA A 44 -8.15 -11.57 -4.40
CA ALA A 44 -9.00 -12.76 -4.25
C ALA A 44 -9.09 -13.26 -2.80
N ARG A 45 -8.16 -12.87 -1.93
CA ARG A 45 -8.04 -13.38 -0.56
C ARG A 45 -8.21 -12.27 0.48
N VAL A 46 -7.69 -11.09 0.20
CA VAL A 46 -7.64 -9.95 1.11
C VAL A 46 -8.47 -8.80 0.55
N GLU A 47 -9.41 -8.30 1.35
CA GLU A 47 -10.31 -7.21 0.98
C GLU A 47 -9.72 -5.83 1.31
N LEU A 48 -8.87 -5.76 2.35
CA LEU A 48 -8.26 -4.51 2.80
C LEU A 48 -6.83 -4.74 3.29
N VAL A 49 -5.92 -3.84 2.93
CA VAL A 49 -4.55 -3.83 3.48
C VAL A 49 -4.23 -2.40 3.91
N GLY A 50 -3.63 -2.23 5.09
CA GLY A 50 -3.39 -0.91 5.65
C GLY A 50 -2.39 -0.92 6.81
N THR A 51 -2.07 0.29 7.28
CA THR A 51 -1.19 0.57 8.41
C THR A 51 -1.68 1.85 9.08
N ASP A 52 -1.31 2.09 10.34
CA ASP A 52 -1.62 3.31 11.09
C ASP A 52 -0.39 3.80 11.88
N GLU A 53 -0.60 4.68 12.86
CA GLU A 53 0.44 5.24 13.75
C GLU A 53 1.64 5.87 13.00
N MET A 54 1.37 6.45 11.84
CA MET A 54 2.38 7.10 10.98
C MET A 54 2.52 8.59 11.32
N THR A 55 3.39 8.92 12.27
CA THR A 55 3.66 10.33 12.64
C THR A 55 4.71 10.97 11.72
N THR A 56 5.91 10.39 11.67
CA THR A 56 7.02 10.81 10.80
C THR A 56 7.39 9.78 9.74
N CYS A 57 6.82 8.57 9.86
CA CYS A 57 6.95 7.50 8.89
C CYS A 57 6.22 7.82 7.58
N VAL A 58 6.54 7.07 6.52
CA VAL A 58 5.92 7.18 5.21
C VAL A 58 5.26 5.86 4.83
N GLY A 59 3.97 5.93 4.51
CA GLY A 59 3.20 4.82 3.96
C GLY A 59 3.32 4.79 2.45
N VAL A 60 3.66 3.64 1.89
CA VAL A 60 3.74 3.46 0.44
C VAL A 60 2.77 2.37 0.03
N ALA A 61 1.90 2.68 -0.93
CA ALA A 61 0.98 1.73 -1.54
C ALA A 61 1.24 1.69 -3.05
N VAL A 62 1.54 0.51 -3.59
CA VAL A 62 1.74 0.27 -5.02
C VAL A 62 0.76 -0.79 -5.49
N ARG A 63 0.03 -0.51 -6.56
CA ARG A 63 -0.96 -1.44 -7.12
C ARG A 63 -0.65 -1.72 -8.59
N ASN A 64 -0.61 -3.00 -8.94
CA ASN A 64 -0.61 -3.42 -10.34
C ASN A 64 -2.07 -3.40 -10.83
N ASN A 65 -2.41 -2.46 -11.71
CA ASN A 65 -3.78 -2.32 -12.20
C ASN A 65 -4.21 -3.46 -13.15
N ASN A 66 -3.28 -4.23 -13.70
CA ASN A 66 -3.60 -5.36 -14.57
C ASN A 66 -4.02 -6.60 -13.76
N THR A 67 -3.36 -6.86 -12.64
CA THR A 67 -3.61 -8.05 -11.80
C THR A 67 -4.44 -7.74 -10.55
N GLY A 68 -4.51 -6.48 -10.14
CA GLY A 68 -5.12 -6.05 -8.89
C GLY A 68 -4.26 -6.30 -7.64
N MET A 69 -3.10 -6.96 -7.78
CA MET A 69 -2.15 -7.16 -6.68
C MET A 69 -1.74 -5.82 -6.09
N THR A 70 -1.75 -5.71 -4.76
CA THR A 70 -1.46 -4.46 -4.04
C THR A 70 -0.40 -4.72 -2.99
N SER A 71 0.65 -3.89 -2.96
CA SER A 71 1.69 -3.92 -1.94
C SER A 71 1.63 -2.65 -1.09
N VAL A 72 1.63 -2.79 0.23
CA VAL A 72 1.62 -1.69 1.21
C VAL A 72 2.78 -1.85 2.17
N SER A 73 3.45 -0.75 2.50
CA SER A 73 4.55 -0.73 3.48
C SER A 73 4.48 0.45 4.42
N HIS A 74 4.99 0.26 5.64
CA HIS A 74 5.20 1.31 6.63
C HIS A 74 6.71 1.55 6.80
N MET A 75 7.23 2.66 6.25
CA MET A 75 8.67 2.94 6.20
C MET A 75 9.08 4.04 7.19
N ASP A 76 10.11 3.81 8.00
CA ASP A 76 10.56 4.75 9.03
C ASP A 76 11.95 5.38 8.78
N PHE A 77 12.80 4.85 7.88
CA PHE A 77 14.12 5.42 7.56
C PHE A 77 14.65 5.11 6.13
N PRO A 78 15.47 6.00 5.51
CA PRO A 78 15.87 5.91 4.10
C PRO A 78 16.69 4.66 3.73
N LYS A 79 17.50 4.12 4.67
CA LYS A 79 18.45 3.03 4.37
C LYS A 79 17.80 1.66 4.16
N ILE A 80 16.56 1.47 4.60
CA ILE A 80 15.82 0.20 4.47
C ILE A 80 14.83 0.25 3.29
N VAL A 81 14.64 1.42 2.68
CA VAL A 81 13.65 1.66 1.61
C VAL A 81 14.01 0.91 0.33
N GLU A 82 15.27 0.92 -0.10
CA GLU A 82 15.62 0.42 -1.45
C GLU A 82 15.40 -1.09 -1.60
N GLY A 83 15.87 -1.89 -0.64
CA GLY A 83 15.72 -3.35 -0.67
C GLY A 83 14.27 -3.81 -0.47
N GLY A 84 13.52 -3.14 0.41
CA GLY A 84 12.10 -3.45 0.63
C GLY A 84 11.25 -3.05 -0.57
N PHE A 85 11.45 -1.83 -1.09
CA PHE A 85 10.69 -1.34 -2.24
C PHE A 85 10.96 -2.15 -3.51
N ARG A 86 12.21 -2.58 -3.73
CA ARG A 86 12.54 -3.51 -4.82
C ARG A 86 11.76 -4.82 -4.71
N GLN A 87 11.73 -5.44 -3.52
CA GLN A 87 10.97 -6.68 -3.31
C GLN A 87 9.47 -6.47 -3.55
N MET A 88 8.90 -5.34 -3.10
CA MET A 88 7.50 -5.01 -3.38
C MET A 88 7.21 -4.98 -4.89
N LEU A 89 8.09 -4.34 -5.68
CA LEU A 89 7.92 -4.26 -7.13
C LEU A 89 8.09 -5.63 -7.82
N GLU A 90 9.07 -6.43 -7.40
CA GLU A 90 9.29 -7.79 -7.93
C GLU A 90 8.07 -8.69 -7.70
N LEU A 91 7.42 -8.60 -6.54
CA LEU A 91 6.21 -9.37 -6.20
C LEU A 91 4.95 -8.88 -6.94
N LEU A 92 4.94 -7.62 -7.39
CA LEU A 92 3.84 -7.07 -8.18
C LEU A 92 3.98 -7.38 -9.68
N GLY A 93 5.18 -7.73 -10.13
CA GLY A 93 5.47 -8.11 -11.51
C GLY A 93 4.75 -9.41 -11.90
N SER A 94 4.16 -9.43 -13.10
CA SER A 94 3.59 -10.64 -13.70
C SER A 94 4.70 -11.32 -14.52
N PRO A 95 4.99 -12.63 -14.41
CA PRO A 95 6.18 -13.27 -15.01
C PRO A 95 6.47 -12.95 -16.50
N ASP A 96 5.47 -12.51 -17.25
CA ASP A 96 5.49 -12.01 -18.62
C ASP A 96 5.92 -10.53 -18.80
N TRP A 97 6.25 -9.81 -17.74
CA TRP A 97 6.63 -8.38 -17.75
C TRP A 97 7.97 -8.10 -18.45
N TRP A 98 8.80 -9.13 -18.64
CA TRP A 98 10.08 -9.06 -19.34
C TRP A 98 9.96 -9.19 -20.87
N PHE A 99 8.79 -9.55 -21.39
CA PHE A 99 8.57 -9.83 -22.82
C PHE A 99 7.74 -8.76 -23.54
N ARG A 100 7.58 -7.58 -22.94
CA ARG A 100 6.89 -6.43 -23.53
C ARG A 100 7.81 -5.23 -23.69
#